data_AF-B7TW62-F1
#
_entry.id   AF-B7TW62-F1
#
_cell.length_a   1.000
_cell.length_b   1.000
_cell.length_c   1.000
_cell.angle_alpha   90.00
_cell.angle_beta   90.00
_cell.angle_gamma   90.00
#
_symmetry.space_group_name_H-M   'P 1'
#
loop_
_entity.id
_entity.type
_entity.pdbx_description
1 polymer ?
#
loop_
_entity_poly.entity_id
_entity_poly.type
_entity_poly.pdbx_seq_one_letter_code
_entity_poly.pdbx_strand_id
1 'polypeptide(L)'
;LKVQRLDRPYIKKEGKLIPVDWNEALAFAAKKLKSTKSNKIAAIAGDLADCESMLLLKEVMQKLGSGNIDCRQDGANLISSNRGSYVFNTTIQGIESADLCLLINTNPRIEAPIINARLRKRYLQGNFPIASIGPDVEYLYHVERLGNNPNILDEIAKGNHKFCKLLSVASNPMLIIGQDALVRDDSESILALTGKIAEKF
;
A
#
# COMPACT_ATOMS: atom_id res chain seq x y z
N LEU A 1 -23.01 -10.13 -2.30
CA LEU A 1 -23.32 -9.00 -1.38
C LEU A 1 -24.82 -8.98 -1.08
N LYS A 2 -25.26 -9.38 0.14
CA LYS A 2 -26.70 -9.53 0.51
C LYS A 2 -27.18 -8.71 1.71
N VAL A 3 -26.29 -8.04 2.45
CA VAL A 3 -26.63 -7.33 3.70
C VAL A 3 -26.19 -5.86 3.63
N GLN A 4 -26.95 -4.98 4.30
CA GLN A 4 -26.65 -3.54 4.50
C GLN A 4 -26.25 -2.78 3.21
N ARG A 5 -26.95 -3.04 2.10
CA ARG A 5 -26.72 -2.33 0.84
C ARG A 5 -27.29 -0.91 0.94
N LEU A 6 -26.53 0.07 0.43
CA LEU A 6 -27.09 1.35 0.05
C LEU A 6 -27.93 1.14 -1.22
N ASP A 7 -29.25 1.10 -1.05
CA ASP A 7 -30.24 0.72 -2.07
C ASP A 7 -30.86 1.92 -2.80
N ARG A 8 -30.84 3.09 -2.16
CA ARG A 8 -31.38 4.36 -2.66
C ARG A 8 -30.56 5.52 -2.10
N PRO A 9 -30.64 6.73 -2.67
CA PRO A 9 -29.97 7.89 -2.10
C PRO A 9 -30.73 8.41 -0.87
N TYR A 10 -29.97 8.99 0.06
CA TYR A 10 -30.50 9.56 1.31
C TYR A 10 -29.93 10.96 1.54
N ILE A 11 -30.74 11.87 2.08
CA ILE A 11 -30.31 13.21 2.53
C ILE A 11 -30.57 13.33 4.02
N LYS A 12 -29.65 13.96 4.76
CA LYS A 12 -29.84 14.26 6.18
C LYS A 12 -30.79 15.45 6.36
N LYS A 13 -31.99 15.20 6.90
CA LYS A 13 -32.99 16.21 7.29
C LYS A 13 -33.30 16.01 8.78
N GLU A 14 -33.27 17.09 9.56
CA GLU A 14 -33.54 17.05 11.02
C GLU A 14 -32.72 15.98 11.77
N GLY A 15 -31.46 15.81 11.40
CA GLY A 15 -30.56 14.87 12.05
C GLY A 15 -30.66 13.41 11.57
N LYS A 16 -31.67 13.05 10.76
CA LYS A 16 -31.88 11.68 10.25
C LYS A 16 -31.69 11.58 8.74
N LEU A 17 -31.24 10.42 8.27
CA LEU A 17 -31.17 10.11 6.83
C LEU A 17 -32.57 9.78 6.32
N ILE A 18 -33.06 10.56 5.37
CA ILE A 18 -34.36 10.37 4.74
C ILE A 18 -34.14 9.97 3.28
N PRO A 19 -34.81 8.90 2.79
CA PRO A 19 -34.67 8.47 1.42
C PRO A 19 -35.27 9.50 0.46
N VAL A 20 -34.59 9.70 -0.66
CA VAL A 20 -34.98 10.65 -1.71
C VAL A 20 -34.80 10.02 -3.10
N ASP A 21 -35.21 10.71 -4.16
CA ASP A 21 -34.86 10.30 -5.52
C ASP A 21 -33.46 10.80 -5.94
N TRP A 22 -32.99 10.33 -7.08
CA TRP A 22 -31.67 10.70 -7.61
C TRP A 22 -31.56 12.18 -7.99
N ASN A 23 -32.62 12.78 -8.52
CA ASN A 23 -32.60 14.18 -8.94
C ASN A 23 -32.47 15.10 -7.73
N GLU A 24 -33.21 14.84 -6.65
CA GLU A 24 -33.12 15.57 -5.39
C GLU A 24 -31.73 15.40 -4.76
N ALA A 25 -31.20 14.17 -4.71
CA ALA A 25 -29.88 13.87 -4.15
C ALA A 25 -28.75 14.61 -4.88
N LEU A 26 -28.72 14.52 -6.20
CA LEU A 26 -27.69 15.17 -7.02
C LEU A 26 -27.82 16.68 -7.02
N ALA A 27 -29.04 17.24 -7.07
CA ALA A 27 -29.27 18.67 -6.96
C ALA A 27 -28.81 19.22 -5.60
N PHE A 28 -29.07 18.48 -4.51
CA PHE A 28 -28.62 18.84 -3.17
C PHE A 28 -27.08 18.85 -3.08
N ALA A 29 -26.42 17.79 -3.55
CA ALA A 29 -24.97 17.69 -3.58
C ALA A 29 -24.34 18.81 -4.44
N ALA A 30 -24.86 19.03 -5.65
CA ALA A 30 -24.38 20.07 -6.55
C ALA A 30 -24.52 21.47 -5.95
N LYS A 31 -25.65 21.77 -5.29
CA LYS A 31 -25.85 23.05 -4.59
C LYS A 31 -24.79 23.27 -3.52
N LYS A 32 -24.50 22.24 -2.70
CA LYS A 32 -23.49 22.31 -1.63
C LYS A 32 -22.09 22.51 -2.19
N LEU A 33 -21.72 21.76 -3.22
CA LEU A 33 -20.41 21.90 -3.89
C LEU A 33 -20.24 23.30 -4.47
N LYS A 34 -21.24 23.83 -5.20
CA LYS A 34 -21.19 25.18 -5.79
C LYS A 34 -21.10 26.30 -4.75
N SER A 35 -21.70 26.13 -3.57
CA SER A 35 -21.63 27.11 -2.48
C SER A 35 -20.35 27.04 -1.64
N THR A 36 -19.51 26.03 -1.85
CA THR A 36 -18.31 25.78 -1.05
C THR A 36 -17.08 26.28 -1.79
N LYS A 37 -16.18 26.98 -1.09
CA LYS A 37 -14.90 27.40 -1.66
C LYS A 37 -14.08 26.18 -2.06
N SER A 38 -13.40 26.22 -3.20
CA SER A 38 -12.66 25.09 -3.75
C SER A 38 -11.64 24.48 -2.76
N ASN A 39 -10.93 25.32 -2.00
CA ASN A 39 -9.97 24.89 -0.98
C ASN A 39 -10.58 24.15 0.22
N LYS A 40 -11.91 24.14 0.36
CA LYS A 40 -12.65 23.39 1.39
C LYS A 40 -13.36 22.15 0.84
N ILE A 41 -13.24 21.87 -0.46
CA ILE A 41 -13.74 20.65 -1.06
C ILE A 41 -12.60 19.64 -1.07
N ALA A 42 -12.85 18.43 -0.59
CA ALA A 42 -11.91 17.31 -0.67
C ALA A 42 -12.67 16.05 -1.08
N ALA A 43 -11.95 15.10 -1.68
CA ALA A 43 -12.49 13.82 -2.06
C ALA A 43 -11.54 12.70 -1.67
N ILE A 44 -12.07 11.65 -1.06
CA ILE A 44 -11.35 10.43 -0.70
C ILE A 44 -11.97 9.29 -1.50
N ALA A 45 -11.19 8.68 -2.39
CA ALA A 45 -11.59 7.46 -3.07
C ALA A 45 -11.41 6.27 -2.11
N GLY A 46 -12.41 5.39 -2.05
CA GLY A 46 -12.35 4.19 -1.21
C GLY A 46 -11.55 3.07 -1.86
N ASP A 47 -11.07 2.12 -1.06
CA ASP A 47 -10.17 1.03 -1.50
C ASP A 47 -10.80 0.06 -2.52
N LEU A 48 -12.13 0.09 -2.64
CA LEU A 48 -12.90 -0.74 -3.58
C LEU A 48 -13.42 0.05 -4.79
N ALA A 49 -13.02 1.31 -4.95
CA ALA A 49 -13.38 2.11 -6.11
C ALA A 49 -12.61 1.63 -7.36
N ASP A 50 -13.30 1.58 -8.50
CA ASP A 50 -12.68 1.27 -9.79
C ASP A 50 -11.93 2.49 -10.37
N CYS A 51 -11.06 2.22 -11.36
CA CYS A 51 -10.25 3.26 -11.99
C CYS A 51 -11.11 4.32 -12.69
N GLU A 52 -12.23 3.92 -13.27
CA GLU A 52 -13.17 4.78 -14.00
C GLU A 52 -13.86 5.78 -13.06
N SER A 53 -14.39 5.33 -11.92
CA SER A 53 -15.00 6.25 -10.95
C SER A 53 -13.97 7.17 -10.31
N MET A 54 -12.75 6.68 -10.06
CA MET A 54 -11.65 7.51 -9.55
C MET A 54 -11.24 8.58 -10.56
N LEU A 55 -11.18 8.25 -11.85
CA LEU A 55 -10.90 9.21 -12.92
C LEU A 55 -12.01 10.26 -13.01
N LEU A 56 -13.27 9.84 -13.01
CA LEU A 56 -14.41 10.75 -13.04
C LEU A 56 -14.41 11.71 -11.83
N LEU A 57 -14.14 11.18 -10.63
CA LEU A 57 -14.04 11.97 -9.40
C LEU A 57 -12.90 13.00 -9.50
N LYS A 58 -11.73 12.59 -10.02
CA LYS A 58 -10.60 13.48 -10.26
C LYS A 58 -10.98 14.62 -11.22
N GLU A 59 -11.63 14.32 -12.33
CA GLU A 59 -12.07 15.34 -13.29
C GLU A 59 -13.11 16.31 -12.69
N VAL A 60 -14.05 15.80 -11.89
CA VAL A 60 -15.03 16.63 -11.18
C VAL A 60 -14.31 17.58 -10.21
N MET A 61 -13.34 17.08 -9.43
CA MET A 61 -12.58 17.89 -8.49
C MET A 61 -11.73 18.96 -9.19
N GLN A 62 -11.13 18.62 -10.33
CA GLN A 62 -10.41 19.59 -11.18
C GLN A 62 -11.34 20.70 -11.68
N LYS A 63 -12.55 20.37 -12.14
CA LYS A 63 -13.56 21.36 -12.57
C LYS A 63 -14.07 22.24 -11.42
N LEU A 64 -14.07 21.71 -10.20
CA LEU A 64 -14.36 22.46 -8.97
C LEU A 64 -13.17 23.30 -8.49
N GLY A 65 -12.01 23.21 -9.15
CA GLY A 65 -10.78 23.92 -8.78
C GLY A 65 -10.16 23.43 -7.48
N SER A 66 -10.45 22.20 -7.05
CA SER A 66 -9.87 21.59 -5.85
C SER A 66 -8.83 20.53 -6.21
N GLY A 67 -7.63 20.68 -5.64
CA GLY A 67 -6.56 19.68 -5.71
C GLY A 67 -6.59 18.66 -4.57
N ASN A 68 -7.54 18.77 -3.63
CA ASN A 68 -7.60 17.94 -2.43
C ASN A 68 -8.24 16.57 -2.76
N ILE A 69 -7.47 15.71 -3.42
CA ILE A 69 -7.87 14.34 -3.72
C ILE A 69 -6.89 13.36 -3.10
N ASP A 70 -7.40 12.28 -2.50
CA ASP A 70 -6.58 11.18 -2.03
C ASP A 70 -7.33 9.85 -2.18
N CYS A 71 -6.60 8.75 -2.21
CA CYS A 71 -7.13 7.38 -2.14
C CYS A 71 -6.53 6.58 -0.97
N ARG A 72 -5.57 7.16 -0.25
CA ARG A 72 -4.81 6.51 0.82
C ARG A 72 -5.51 6.76 2.14
N GLN A 73 -6.55 5.96 2.40
CA GLN A 73 -7.32 6.06 3.65
C GLN A 73 -6.47 5.71 4.89
N ASP A 74 -5.41 4.93 4.69
CA ASP A 74 -4.40 4.56 5.67
C ASP A 74 -3.37 5.66 5.95
N GLY A 75 -3.26 6.67 5.06
CA GLY A 75 -2.26 7.74 5.15
C GLY A 75 -0.87 7.35 4.65
N ALA A 76 -0.73 6.27 3.88
CA ALA A 76 0.59 5.83 3.40
C ALA A 76 1.31 6.92 2.56
N ASN A 77 2.59 7.14 2.80
CA ASN A 77 3.39 8.09 2.04
C ASN A 77 3.99 7.41 0.80
N LEU A 78 3.35 7.63 -0.36
CA LEU A 78 3.73 7.02 -1.64
C LEU A 78 4.30 8.09 -2.59
N ILE A 79 5.36 7.74 -3.32
CA ILE A 79 5.97 8.61 -4.32
C ILE A 79 5.19 8.45 -5.64
N SER A 80 4.14 9.23 -5.81
CA SER A 80 3.23 9.14 -6.97
C SER A 80 3.92 9.30 -8.33
N SER A 81 5.03 10.05 -8.40
CA SER A 81 5.84 10.24 -9.61
C SER A 81 6.67 9.01 -10.00
N ASN A 82 6.90 8.07 -9.08
CA ASN A 82 7.66 6.86 -9.32
C ASN A 82 6.78 5.63 -9.15
N ARG A 83 6.32 5.04 -10.26
CA ARG A 83 5.51 3.83 -10.24
C ARG A 83 6.17 2.66 -9.53
N GLY A 84 7.49 2.55 -9.60
CA GLY A 84 8.25 1.49 -8.93
C GLY A 84 8.13 1.52 -7.40
N SER A 85 7.72 2.66 -6.81
CA SER A 85 7.60 2.81 -5.36
C SER A 85 6.36 2.14 -4.74
N TYR A 86 5.33 1.84 -5.54
CA TYR A 86 4.04 1.34 -5.03
C TYR A 86 3.51 0.11 -5.78
N VAL A 87 4.26 -0.45 -6.72
CA VAL A 87 3.89 -1.71 -7.40
C VAL A 87 4.79 -2.85 -6.95
N PHE A 88 4.27 -4.07 -7.06
CA PHE A 88 5.04 -5.28 -6.83
C PHE A 88 5.92 -5.59 -8.05
N ASN A 89 7.08 -4.90 -8.15
CA ASN A 89 7.95 -4.91 -9.35
C ASN A 89 8.38 -6.31 -9.80
N THR A 90 8.69 -7.20 -8.87
CA THR A 90 9.12 -8.58 -9.16
C THR A 90 8.03 -9.42 -9.83
N THR A 91 6.77 -8.98 -9.78
CA THR A 91 5.56 -9.74 -10.14
C THR A 91 5.32 -10.96 -9.24
N ILE A 92 4.07 -11.38 -9.10
CA ILE A 92 3.70 -12.55 -8.28
C ILE A 92 4.35 -13.82 -8.81
N GLN A 93 4.52 -13.94 -10.14
CA GLN A 93 5.18 -15.08 -10.76
C GLN A 93 6.69 -15.06 -10.54
N GLY A 94 7.33 -13.88 -10.58
CA GLY A 94 8.77 -13.74 -10.38
C GLY A 94 9.26 -14.09 -8.97
N ILE A 95 8.36 -14.27 -8.00
CA ILE A 95 8.70 -14.86 -6.69
C ILE A 95 9.36 -16.25 -6.88
N GLU A 96 8.98 -16.99 -7.92
CA GLU A 96 9.52 -18.33 -8.18
C GLU A 96 10.97 -18.30 -8.68
N SER A 97 11.44 -17.18 -9.23
CA SER A 97 12.85 -17.01 -9.66
C SER A 97 13.75 -16.36 -8.61
N ALA A 98 13.18 -15.81 -7.53
CA ALA A 98 13.95 -15.18 -6.47
C ALA A 98 14.78 -16.23 -5.71
N ASP A 99 16.00 -15.87 -5.32
CA ASP A 99 16.90 -16.74 -4.54
C ASP A 99 17.15 -16.23 -3.11
N LEU A 100 16.68 -15.02 -2.80
CA LEU A 100 16.66 -14.46 -1.46
C LEU A 100 15.46 -13.54 -1.30
N CYS A 101 14.84 -13.51 -0.12
CA CYS A 101 13.77 -12.57 0.18
C CYS A 101 13.99 -11.82 1.50
N LEU A 102 13.84 -10.50 1.47
CA LEU A 102 13.78 -9.65 2.65
C LEU A 102 12.37 -9.05 2.79
N LEU A 103 11.71 -9.35 3.90
CA LEU A 103 10.41 -8.82 4.29
C LEU A 103 10.62 -7.60 5.20
N ILE A 104 10.04 -6.46 4.84
CA ILE A 104 10.19 -5.19 5.57
C ILE A 104 8.83 -4.76 6.07
N ASN A 105 8.62 -4.87 7.38
CA ASN A 105 7.41 -4.49 8.11
C ASN A 105 6.12 -4.97 7.42
N THR A 106 6.08 -6.26 7.08
CA THR A 106 4.95 -6.91 6.40
C THR A 106 4.61 -8.25 7.04
N ASN A 107 3.31 -8.53 7.11
CA ASN A 107 2.75 -9.84 7.36
C ASN A 107 2.01 -10.33 6.10
N PRO A 108 2.70 -10.98 5.14
CA PRO A 108 2.08 -11.40 3.89
C PRO A 108 0.97 -12.44 4.10
N ARG A 109 0.94 -13.14 5.24
CA ARG A 109 -0.14 -14.09 5.58
C ARG A 109 -1.49 -13.37 5.74
N ILE A 110 -1.50 -12.15 6.26
CA ILE A 110 -2.71 -11.36 6.52
C ILE A 110 -2.96 -10.38 5.38
N GLU A 111 -1.92 -9.63 4.98
CA GLU A 111 -2.03 -8.56 3.99
C GLU A 111 -2.26 -9.10 2.56
N ALA A 112 -1.51 -10.14 2.17
CA ALA A 112 -1.53 -10.68 0.81
C ALA A 112 -1.37 -12.21 0.79
N PRO A 113 -2.40 -12.98 1.18
CA PRO A 113 -2.30 -14.44 1.35
C PRO A 113 -1.79 -15.20 0.12
N ILE A 114 -2.06 -14.69 -1.09
CA ILE A 114 -1.56 -15.25 -2.35
C ILE A 114 -0.04 -15.07 -2.47
N ILE A 115 0.50 -13.90 -2.09
CA ILE A 115 1.94 -13.66 -2.05
C ILE A 115 2.60 -14.60 -1.03
N ASN A 116 2.02 -14.73 0.17
CA ASN A 116 2.50 -15.68 1.18
C ASN A 116 2.49 -17.14 0.67
N ALA A 117 1.45 -17.55 -0.05
CA ALA A 117 1.38 -18.88 -0.65
C ALA A 117 2.48 -19.09 -1.71
N ARG A 118 2.81 -18.08 -2.51
CA ARG A 118 3.92 -18.13 -3.49
C ARG A 118 5.29 -18.13 -2.82
N LEU A 119 5.49 -17.36 -1.76
CA LEU A 119 6.71 -17.40 -0.94
C LEU A 119 6.90 -18.80 -0.34
N ARG A 120 5.83 -19.39 0.22
CA ARG A 120 5.86 -20.77 0.73
C ARG A 120 6.16 -21.78 -0.38
N LYS A 121 5.54 -21.65 -1.55
CA LYS A 121 5.83 -22.52 -2.71
C LYS A 121 7.30 -22.45 -3.08
N ARG A 122 7.87 -21.24 -3.19
CA ARG A 122 9.28 -21.04 -3.51
C ARG A 122 10.20 -21.59 -2.42
N TYR A 123 9.87 -21.36 -1.16
CA TYR A 123 10.61 -21.89 0.00
C TYR A 123 10.70 -23.41 -0.01
N LEU A 124 9.60 -24.11 -0.34
CA LEU A 124 9.57 -25.58 -0.41
C LEU A 124 10.46 -26.17 -1.51
N GLN A 125 10.90 -25.38 -2.49
CA GLN A 125 11.88 -25.80 -3.51
C GLN A 125 13.33 -25.79 -2.98
N GLY A 126 13.56 -25.27 -1.78
CA GLY A 126 14.88 -25.16 -1.15
C GLY A 126 15.70 -23.95 -1.63
N ASN A 127 16.84 -23.71 -0.98
CA ASN A 127 17.78 -22.63 -1.32
C ASN A 127 17.11 -21.27 -1.51
N PHE A 128 16.27 -20.88 -0.54
CA PHE A 128 15.57 -19.60 -0.53
C PHE A 128 15.55 -19.04 0.90
N PRO A 129 16.66 -18.45 1.36
CA PRO A 129 16.67 -17.72 2.62
C PRO A 129 15.66 -16.58 2.58
N ILE A 130 14.83 -16.51 3.63
CA ILE A 130 13.88 -15.44 3.86
C ILE A 130 14.24 -14.80 5.19
N ALA A 131 14.36 -13.48 5.21
CA ALA A 131 14.59 -12.70 6.42
C ALA A 131 13.51 -11.64 6.61
N SER A 132 13.29 -11.20 7.85
CA SER A 132 12.33 -10.14 8.17
C SER A 132 12.92 -9.05 9.06
N ILE A 133 12.59 -7.80 8.75
CA ILE A 133 12.79 -6.63 9.59
C ILE A 133 11.41 -6.07 9.92
N GLY A 134 10.98 -6.11 11.17
CA GLY A 134 9.64 -5.63 11.56
C GLY A 134 9.03 -6.39 12.74
N PRO A 135 7.69 -6.41 12.85
CA PRO A 135 7.01 -7.02 13.98
C PRO A 135 7.25 -8.52 14.06
N ASP A 136 7.16 -9.05 15.28
CA ASP A 136 7.17 -10.48 15.52
C ASP A 136 5.86 -11.09 15.01
N VAL A 137 5.93 -11.76 13.85
CA VAL A 137 4.81 -12.47 13.26
C VAL A 137 5.14 -13.94 13.05
N GLU A 138 4.09 -14.76 13.07
CA GLU A 138 4.18 -16.20 12.84
C GLU A 138 4.10 -16.51 11.33
N TYR A 139 5.22 -17.01 10.79
CA TYR A 139 5.32 -17.47 9.40
C TYR A 139 5.12 -18.98 9.29
N LEU A 140 4.58 -19.45 8.16
CA LEU A 140 4.35 -20.88 7.87
C LEU A 140 5.59 -21.60 7.30
N TYR A 141 6.74 -20.93 7.34
CA TYR A 141 8.05 -21.35 6.86
C TYR A 141 9.11 -20.61 7.66
N HIS A 142 10.35 -21.10 7.64
CA HIS A 142 11.42 -20.45 8.40
C HIS A 142 11.73 -19.07 7.83
N VAL A 143 11.75 -18.07 8.70
CA VAL A 143 12.15 -16.68 8.41
C VAL A 143 13.15 -16.25 9.47
N GLU A 144 14.34 -15.82 9.03
CA GLU A 144 15.36 -15.27 9.90
C GLU A 144 14.94 -13.85 10.34
N ARG A 145 14.82 -13.65 11.65
CA ARG A 145 14.42 -12.34 12.19
C ARG A 145 15.66 -11.50 12.43
N LEU A 146 15.82 -10.43 11.64
CA LEU A 146 16.94 -9.51 11.78
C LEU A 146 16.70 -8.50 12.91
N GLY A 147 15.43 -8.24 13.24
CA GLY A 147 15.01 -7.34 14.32
C GLY A 147 13.81 -6.49 13.90
N ASN A 148 13.45 -5.50 14.73
CA ASN A 148 12.30 -4.62 14.52
C ASN A 148 12.68 -3.13 14.42
N ASN A 149 13.97 -2.81 14.39
CA ASN A 149 14.47 -1.45 14.34
C ASN A 149 14.74 -1.01 12.89
N PRO A 150 14.18 0.12 12.41
CA PRO A 150 14.48 0.69 11.09
C PRO A 150 15.98 0.92 10.83
N ASN A 151 16.80 1.15 11.87
CA ASN A 151 18.25 1.32 11.74
C ASN A 151 18.94 0.13 11.06
N ILE A 152 18.36 -1.07 11.12
CA ILE A 152 18.88 -2.25 10.42
C ILE A 152 18.92 -2.03 8.91
N LEU A 153 17.94 -1.31 8.35
CA LEU A 153 17.95 -0.94 6.91
C LEU A 153 19.12 -0.02 6.58
N ASP A 154 19.46 0.92 7.47
CA ASP A 154 20.62 1.80 7.30
C ASP A 154 21.94 1.02 7.39
N GLU A 155 22.06 0.08 8.33
CA GLU A 155 23.22 -0.81 8.43
C GLU A 155 23.39 -1.70 7.18
N ILE A 156 22.29 -2.23 6.63
CA ILE A 156 22.30 -3.02 5.39
C ILE A 156 22.68 -2.13 4.20
N ALA A 157 22.10 -0.94 4.07
CA ALA A 157 22.42 0.00 3.00
C ALA A 157 23.91 0.41 3.02
N LYS A 158 24.48 0.62 4.22
CA LYS A 158 25.92 0.89 4.41
C LYS A 158 26.80 -0.33 4.14
N GLY A 159 26.28 -1.55 4.25
CA GLY A 159 27.04 -2.79 4.05
C GLY A 159 27.64 -3.37 5.33
N ASN A 160 27.24 -2.86 6.50
CA ASN A 160 27.81 -3.24 7.80
C ASN A 160 27.07 -4.43 8.44
N HIS A 161 25.89 -4.78 7.93
CA HIS A 161 25.08 -5.85 8.47
C HIS A 161 25.49 -7.22 7.93
N LYS A 162 25.36 -8.28 8.75
CA LYS A 162 25.72 -9.66 8.35
C LYS A 162 24.93 -10.15 7.12
N PHE A 163 23.68 -9.69 6.99
CA PHE A 163 22.79 -10.02 5.89
C PHE A 163 23.30 -9.52 4.52
N CYS A 164 24.17 -8.50 4.49
CA CYS A 164 24.78 -8.01 3.25
C CYS A 164 25.58 -9.10 2.51
N LYS A 165 26.16 -10.05 3.23
CA LYS A 165 26.88 -11.18 2.62
C LYS A 165 25.94 -12.07 1.81
N LEU A 166 24.72 -12.29 2.29
CA LEU A 166 23.70 -13.06 1.59
C LEU A 166 23.17 -12.28 0.38
N LEU A 167 22.92 -10.97 0.54
CA LEU A 167 22.49 -10.10 -0.55
C LEU A 167 23.53 -10.04 -1.70
N SER A 168 24.84 -9.97 -1.39
CA SER A 168 25.89 -9.95 -2.43
C SER A 168 26.06 -11.25 -3.20
N VAL A 169 25.62 -12.39 -2.65
CA VAL A 169 25.74 -13.70 -3.30
C VAL A 169 24.46 -14.05 -4.07
N ALA A 170 23.32 -13.48 -3.65
CA ALA A 170 22.05 -13.63 -4.34
C ALA A 170 22.13 -13.06 -5.77
N SER A 171 21.70 -13.85 -6.74
CA SER A 171 21.58 -13.44 -8.14
C SER A 171 20.25 -12.74 -8.41
N ASN A 172 19.18 -13.13 -7.70
CA ASN A 172 17.84 -12.56 -7.85
C ASN A 172 17.22 -12.24 -6.47
N PRO A 173 17.81 -11.30 -5.69
CA PRO A 173 17.23 -10.89 -4.42
C PRO A 173 15.90 -10.16 -4.63
N MET A 174 14.97 -10.36 -3.69
CA MET A 174 13.67 -9.67 -3.68
C MET A 174 13.42 -9.02 -2.33
N LEU A 175 13.03 -7.74 -2.34
CA LEU A 175 12.64 -6.99 -1.16
C LEU A 175 11.13 -6.73 -1.22
N ILE A 176 10.40 -7.07 -0.16
CA ILE A 176 8.96 -6.83 -0.03
C ILE A 176 8.74 -5.86 1.12
N ILE A 177 8.19 -4.68 0.81
CA ILE A 177 7.83 -3.67 1.79
C ILE A 177 6.34 -3.77 2.07
N GLY A 178 5.95 -3.86 3.33
CA GLY A 178 4.55 -3.81 3.75
C GLY A 178 3.99 -2.40 3.68
N GLN A 179 2.71 -2.29 3.36
CA GLN A 179 2.02 -1.00 3.27
C GLN A 179 2.09 -0.23 4.61
N ASP A 180 1.98 -0.93 5.73
CA ASP A 180 2.07 -0.35 7.07
C ASP A 180 3.43 0.32 7.36
N ALA A 181 4.49 -0.09 6.65
CA ALA A 181 5.80 0.57 6.75
C ALA A 181 5.73 2.01 6.23
N LEU A 182 4.83 2.26 5.28
CA LEU A 182 4.70 3.51 4.55
C LEU A 182 3.75 4.50 5.24
N VAL A 183 3.01 4.07 6.27
CA VAL A 183 2.11 4.93 7.06
C VAL A 183 2.86 5.68 8.17
N ARG A 184 4.06 5.21 8.53
CA ARG A 184 4.86 5.79 9.62
C ARG A 184 5.43 7.17 9.26
N ASP A 185 5.81 7.93 10.29
CA ASP A 185 6.48 9.24 10.13
C ASP A 185 7.84 9.12 9.42
N ASP A 186 8.53 7.99 9.55
CA ASP A 186 9.84 7.69 8.94
C ASP A 186 9.72 6.92 7.60
N SER A 187 8.53 6.86 7.02
CA SER A 187 8.23 6.08 5.79
C SER A 187 9.09 6.46 4.59
N GLU A 188 9.37 7.76 4.38
CA GLU A 188 10.25 8.24 3.32
C GLU A 188 11.67 7.68 3.47
N SER A 189 12.16 7.60 4.70
CA SER A 189 13.48 7.04 4.99
C SER A 189 13.52 5.53 4.76
N ILE A 190 12.47 4.81 5.15
CA ILE A 190 12.34 3.36 4.91
C ILE A 190 12.36 3.08 3.40
N LEU A 191 11.56 3.82 2.62
CA LEU A 191 11.49 3.65 1.18
C LEU A 191 12.81 4.00 0.50
N ALA A 192 13.45 5.10 0.89
CA ALA A 192 14.75 5.53 0.36
C ALA A 192 15.88 4.54 0.69
N LEU A 193 15.94 4.04 1.93
CA LEU A 193 16.93 3.04 2.33
C LEU A 193 16.71 1.72 1.59
N THR A 194 15.45 1.28 1.45
CA THR A 194 15.13 0.06 0.70
C THR A 194 15.52 0.19 -0.77
N GLY A 195 15.25 1.35 -1.39
CA GLY A 195 15.72 1.66 -2.75
C GLY A 195 17.24 1.58 -2.88
N LYS A 196 17.99 2.17 -1.94
CA LYS A 196 19.46 2.07 -1.92
C LYS A 196 19.97 0.65 -1.78
N ILE A 197 19.29 -0.20 -0.99
CA ILE A 197 19.65 -1.62 -0.88
C ILE A 197 19.43 -2.31 -2.22
N ALA A 198 18.28 -2.09 -2.87
CA ALA A 198 17.94 -2.69 -4.15
C ALA A 198 18.82 -2.20 -5.33
N GLU A 199 19.37 -0.98 -5.27
CA GLU A 199 20.32 -0.48 -6.27
C GLU A 199 21.74 -1.01 -6.07
N LYS A 200 22.10 -1.36 -4.83
CA LYS A 200 23.46 -1.76 -4.46
C LYS A 200 23.73 -3.25 -4.64
N PHE A 201 22.74 -4.09 -4.39
CA PHE A 201 22.82 -5.55 -4.45
C PHE A 201 21.89 -6.06 -5.53
#